data_AF-T1AY64-F1
#
_entry.id   AF-T1AY64-F1
#
_cell.length_a   1.000
_cell.length_b   1.000
_cell.length_c   1.000
_cell.angle_alpha   90.00
_cell.angle_beta   90.00
_cell.angle_gamma   90.00
#
_symmetry.space_group_name_H-M   'P 1'
#
loop_
_entity.id
_entity.type
_entity.pdbx_description
1 polymer ?
#
loop_
_entity_poly.entity_id
_entity_poly.type
_entity_poly.pdbx_seq_one_letter_code
_entity_poly.pdbx_strand_id
1 'polypeptide(L)' 'SSTPPTRTVLIYRRSFEDTEILCLFNLSRSPAAIELDLGRFRGCTPVEMVSETPFRPSESCRTS' A
#
# COMPACT_ATOMS: atom_id res chain seq x y z
N SER A 1 2.53 -6.14 -19.71
CA SER A 1 1.28 -5.77 -20.42
C SER A 1 0.40 -7.00 -20.43
N SER A 2 -0.74 -7.10 -19.79
CA SER A 2 -1.59 -6.14 -19.10
C SER A 2 -2.49 -6.95 -18.16
N THR A 3 -2.41 -6.72 -16.86
CA THR A 3 -3.47 -7.15 -15.95
C THR A 3 -3.74 -5.96 -15.03
N PRO A 4 -4.79 -5.17 -15.29
CA PRO A 4 -5.30 -4.23 -14.31
C PRO A 4 -6.44 -4.91 -13.54
N PRO A 5 -6.28 -5.27 -12.27
CA PRO A 5 -7.46 -5.56 -11.45
C PRO A 5 -7.28 -4.89 -10.08
N THR A 6 -8.14 -3.99 -9.64
CA THR A 6 -9.59 -4.03 -9.65
C THR A 6 -10.09 -2.60 -9.37
N ARG A 7 -11.23 -2.17 -9.95
CA ARG A 7 -11.93 -0.92 -9.55
C ARG A 7 -12.44 -0.95 -8.10
N THR A 8 -12.09 -1.98 -7.35
CA THR A 8 -12.59 -2.25 -6.01
C THR A 8 -11.60 -1.87 -4.93
N VAL A 9 -10.35 -1.51 -5.23
CA VAL A 9 -9.45 -0.96 -4.19
C VAL A 9 -9.25 0.53 -4.43
N LEU A 10 -9.73 1.34 -3.49
CA LEU A 10 -9.50 2.78 -3.45
C LEU A 10 -8.18 3.05 -2.74
N ILE A 11 -7.29 3.77 -3.41
CA ILE A 11 -5.98 4.14 -2.89
C ILE A 11 -5.88 5.65 -2.95
N TYR A 12 -5.51 6.27 -1.84
CA TYR A 12 -5.21 7.69 -1.81
C TYR A 12 -4.12 8.00 -0.80
N ARG A 13 -3.52 9.17 -0.97
CA ARG A 13 -2.45 9.68 -0.12
C ARG A 13 -2.94 10.87 0.67
N ARG A 14 -2.53 10.96 1.92
CA ARG A 14 -2.58 12.19 2.72
C ARG A 14 -1.15 12.58 3.09
N SER A 15 -0.83 13.84 2.91
CA SER A 15 0.48 14.40 3.23
C SER A 15 0.28 15.64 4.09
N PHE A 16 1.01 15.74 5.20
CA PHE A 16 1.05 16.91 6.05
C PHE A 16 2.42 17.00 6.70
N GLU A 17 3.09 18.15 6.53
CA GLU A 17 4.48 18.34 6.94
C GLU A 17 5.36 17.18 6.47
N ASP A 18 6.11 16.54 7.38
CA ASP A 18 7.00 15.42 7.09
C ASP A 18 6.31 14.05 7.16
N THR A 19 4.97 14.04 7.27
CA THR A 19 4.18 12.81 7.41
C THR A 19 3.47 12.44 6.11
N GLU A 20 3.70 11.21 5.68
CA GLU A 20 3.07 10.60 4.51
C GLU A 20 2.23 9.40 4.93
N ILE A 21 0.94 9.42 4.59
CA ILE A 21 0.00 8.34 4.87
C ILE A 21 -0.56 7.80 3.56
N LEU A 22 -0.47 6.49 3.40
CA LEU A 22 -1.13 5.76 2.33
C LEU A 22 -2.38 5.07 2.87
N CYS A 23 -3.54 5.39 2.30
CA CYS A 23 -4.81 4.79 2.67
C CYS A 23 -5.23 3.78 1.60
N LEU A 24 -5.47 2.54 2.02
CA LEU A 24 -5.91 1.42 1.16
C LEU A 24 -7.28 0.94 1.63
N PHE A 25 -8.28 1.01 0.74
CA PHE A 25 -9.64 0.58 1.05
C PHE A 25 -10.13 -0.43 0.02
N ASN A 26 -10.38 -1.66 0.46
CA ASN A 26 -11.09 -2.64 -0.35
C ASN A 26 -12.61 -2.37 -0.31
N LEU A 27 -13.14 -1.85 -1.40
CA LEU A 27 -14.57 -1.60 -1.67
C LEU A 27 -15.33 -2.87 -2.06
N SER A 28 -14.66 -4.01 -2.26
CA SER A 28 -15.33 -5.28 -2.53
C SER A 28 -15.68 -6.05 -1.26
N ARG A 29 -16.58 -7.03 -1.40
CA ARG A 29 -16.91 -8.00 -0.34
C ARG A 29 -15.97 -9.20 -0.28
N SER A 30 -15.05 -9.32 -1.24
CA SER A 30 -14.13 -10.45 -1.36
C SER A 30 -12.68 -10.01 -1.06
N PRO A 31 -11.77 -10.93 -0.69
CA PRO A 31 -10.35 -10.62 -0.63
C PRO A 31 -9.84 -10.09 -1.97
N ALA A 32 -9.02 -9.04 -1.93
CA ALA A 32 -8.39 -8.45 -3.09
C ALA A 32 -6.88 -8.32 -2.87
N ALA A 33 -6.12 -8.53 -3.94
CA ALA A 33 -4.68 -8.32 -3.97
C ALA A 33 -4.35 -7.32 -5.08
N ILE A 34 -3.42 -6.42 -4.81
CA ILE A 34 -2.95 -5.41 -5.75
C ILE A 34 -1.43 -5.31 -5.70
N GLU A 35 -0.83 -4.92 -6.81
CA GLU A 35 0.56 -4.45 -6.86
C GLU A 35 0.54 -2.92 -6.84
N LEU A 36 1.40 -2.33 -6.00
CA LEU A 36 1.53 -0.89 -5.88
C LEU A 36 2.99 -0.49 -6.02
N ASP A 37 3.26 0.48 -6.90
CA ASP A 37 4.57 1.10 -7.00
C ASP A 37 4.78 2.08 -5.84
N LEU A 38 5.72 1.74 -4.96
CA LEU A 38 6.14 2.55 -3.82
C LEU A 38 7.55 3.12 -4.00
N GLY A 39 8.07 3.20 -5.23
CA GLY A 39 9.45 3.59 -5.51
C GLY A 39 9.89 4.91 -4.86
N ARG A 40 8.99 5.90 -4.76
CA ARG A 40 9.27 7.18 -4.08
C ARG A 40 9.47 7.07 -2.56
N PHE A 41 9.07 5.96 -1.95
CA PHE A 41 9.17 5.68 -0.51
C PHE A 41 10.28 4.67 -0.20
N ARG A 42 11.21 4.46 -1.14
CA ARG A 42 12.33 3.54 -0.96
C ARG A 42 13.12 3.91 0.30
N GLY A 43 13.38 2.91 1.14
CA GLY A 43 14.07 3.08 2.43
C GLY A 43 13.13 3.36 3.61
N CYS A 44 11.84 3.59 3.37
CA CYS A 44 10.83 3.70 4.43
C CYS A 44 10.30 2.31 4.82
N THR A 45 9.93 2.16 6.09
CA THR A 45 9.16 1.01 6.58
C THR A 45 7.72 1.46 6.80
N PRO A 46 6.73 0.94 6.06
CA PRO A 46 5.33 1.28 6.32
C PRO A 46 4.93 0.77 7.70
N VAL A 47 4.17 1.58 8.44
CA VAL A 47 3.63 1.22 9.76
C VAL A 47 2.10 1.28 9.68
N GLU A 48 1.44 0.24 10.17
CA GLU A 48 -0.02 0.22 10.26
C GLU A 48 -0.44 1.15 11.41
N MET A 49 -1.35 2.10 11.14
CA MET A 49 -1.61 3.22 12.05
C MET A 49 -2.40 2.84 13.30
N VAL A 50 -3.22 1.79 13.28
CA VAL A 50 -4.05 1.42 14.44
C VAL A 50 -3.26 0.56 15.43
N SER A 51 -2.45 -0.35 14.92
CA SER A 51 -1.66 -1.29 15.71
C SER A 51 -0.24 -0.80 16.00
N GLU A 52 0.21 0.25 15.32
CA GLU A 52 1.59 0.77 15.39
C GLU A 52 2.66 -0.28 15.04
N THR A 53 2.27 -1.31 14.29
CA THR A 53 3.17 -2.39 13.89
C THR A 53 3.75 -2.18 12.49
N PRO A 54 5.04 -2.52 12.27
CA PRO A 54 5.62 -2.51 10.93
C PRO A 54 4.85 -3.45 9.99
N PHE A 55 4.45 -2.94 8.83
CA PHE A 55 3.86 -3.76 7.79
C PHE A 55 4.92 -4.75 7.26
N ARG A 56 4.58 -6.04 7.25
CA ARG A 56 5.48 -7.09 6.76
C ARG A 56 5.30 -7.22 5.24
N PRO A 57 6.31 -6.91 4.41
CA PRO A 57 6.23 -7.23 2.98
C PRO A 57 6.09 -8.75 2.81
N SER A 58 5.26 -9.19 1.86
CA SER A 58 5.29 -10.59 1.42
C SER A 58 6.65 -10.90 0.78
N GLU A 59 7.12 -12.14 0.87
CA GLU A 59 8.46 -12.57 0.39
C GLU A 59 8.75 -12.27 -1.09
N SER A 60 7.70 -11.96 -1.87
CA SER A 60 7.76 -11.54 -3.27
C SER A 60 8.09 -10.05 -3.48
N CYS A 61 8.04 -9.21 -2.45
CA CYS A 61 8.45 -7.80 -2.52
C CYS A 61 9.97 -7.69 -2.33
N ARG A 62 10.76 -8.05 -3.35
CA ARG A 62 12.19 -7.71 -3.39
C ARG A 62 12.29 -6.24 -3.77
N THR A 63 12.67 -5.40 -2.82
CA THR A 63 13.14 -4.05 -3.10
C THR A 63 14.45 -4.16 -3.89
N SER A 64 14.37 -4.08 -5.21
CA SER A 64 15.52 -3.77 -6.07
C SER A 64 15.87 -2.28 -6.00
#